data_AF-A0A7I9VI57-F1
#
_entry.id   AF-A0A7I9VI57-F1
#
_cell.length_a   1.000
_cell.length_b   1.000
_cell.length_c   1.000
_cell.angle_alpha   90.00
_cell.angle_beta   90.00
_cell.angle_gamma   90.00
#
_symmetry.space_group_name_H-M   'P 1'
#
loop_
_entity.id
_entity.type
_entity.pdbx_description
1 polymer ?
#
loop_
_entity_poly.entity_id
_entity_poly.type
_entity_poly.pdbx_seq_one_letter_code
_entity_poly.pdbx_strand_id
1 'polypeptide(L)'
;MPTQRHRRTYLVDRSFQLKYILLLMGWGLALAALFGLWAYQAHEQAIELLVRDGAQRALVDHASHQLLWVLGAIALLSAAALGLIGFLMTYRVAGPVYVMGNFLSLLSQGRYPSRRSLRKHDELQRFHAQFLETIEAMKDRERVQLARLTDAIERMRAAAARAPELLPAVAALEAELRERTSAVEETLATPLPLPLAGAAKKPTRAAG
;
A
#
# COMPACT_ATOMS: atom_id res chain seq x y z
N MET A 1 -15.82 -26.33 18.31
CA MET A 1 -14.69 -26.19 17.35
C MET A 1 -14.91 -24.93 16.54
N PRO A 2 -14.07 -23.87 16.58
CA PRO A 2 -14.30 -22.73 15.72
C PRO A 2 -13.52 -22.90 14.41
N THR A 3 -14.25 -23.27 13.36
CA THR A 3 -13.82 -23.14 11.96
C THR A 3 -14.21 -21.76 11.46
N GLN A 4 -13.32 -20.77 11.57
CA GLN A 4 -13.43 -19.55 10.77
C GLN A 4 -12.07 -19.16 10.19
N ARG A 5 -11.70 -19.84 9.09
CA ARG A 5 -10.71 -19.32 8.15
C ARG A 5 -11.35 -18.19 7.35
N HIS A 6 -11.33 -16.98 7.89
CA HIS A 6 -11.56 -15.77 7.11
C HIS A 6 -10.40 -15.61 6.11
N ARG A 7 -10.60 -16.05 4.86
CA ARG A 7 -9.72 -15.68 3.75
C ARG A 7 -9.89 -14.17 3.52
N ARG A 8 -8.96 -13.39 4.06
CA ARG A 8 -8.94 -11.93 3.94
C ARG A 8 -8.70 -11.56 2.48
N THR A 9 -9.65 -10.84 1.90
CA THR A 9 -9.61 -10.39 0.52
C THR A 9 -8.61 -9.25 0.42
N TYR A 10 -7.45 -9.53 -0.17
CA TYR A 10 -6.25 -8.70 -0.23
C TYR A 10 -6.25 -7.75 -1.45
N LEU A 11 -7.32 -6.98 -1.64
CA LEU A 11 -7.36 -5.98 -2.71
C LEU A 11 -7.59 -4.61 -2.09
N VAL A 12 -6.51 -4.08 -1.54
CA VAL A 12 -6.43 -2.72 -0.98
C VAL A 12 -6.64 -1.69 -2.10
N ASP A 13 -6.10 -1.91 -3.31
CA ASP A 13 -6.37 -1.07 -4.47
C ASP A 13 -6.18 -1.83 -5.79
N ARG A 14 -7.29 -2.31 -6.37
CA ARG A 14 -7.31 -2.99 -7.69
C ARG A 14 -6.78 -2.09 -8.80
N SER A 15 -7.12 -0.81 -8.75
CA SER A 15 -6.76 0.20 -9.75
C SER A 15 -5.25 0.43 -9.79
N PHE A 16 -4.60 0.54 -8.63
CA PHE A 16 -3.16 0.74 -8.55
C PHE A 16 -2.41 -0.48 -9.07
N GLN A 17 -2.73 -1.68 -8.57
CA GLN A 17 -2.09 -2.94 -9.00
C GLN A 17 -2.23 -3.15 -10.50
N LEU A 18 -3.44 -3.02 -11.04
CA LEU A 18 -3.72 -3.25 -12.45
C LEU A 18 -2.98 -2.25 -13.35
N LYS A 19 -2.86 -0.98 -12.94
CA LYS A 19 -2.12 0.03 -13.70
C LYS A 19 -0.67 -0.38 -13.94
N TYR A 20 0.04 -0.81 -12.90
CA TYR A 20 1.46 -1.19 -13.04
C TYR A 20 1.65 -2.55 -13.69
N ILE A 21 0.76 -3.51 -13.43
CA ILE A 21 0.78 -4.81 -14.10
C ILE A 21 0.59 -4.63 -15.61
N LEU A 22 -0.43 -3.87 -16.04
CA LEU A 22 -0.67 -3.58 -17.45
C LEU A 22 0.46 -2.79 -18.08
N LEU A 23 1.04 -1.83 -17.35
CA LEU A 23 2.21 -1.09 -17.84
C LEU A 23 3.42 -2.00 -18.05
N LEU A 24 3.68 -2.94 -17.13
CA LEU A 24 4.77 -3.91 -17.26
C LEU A 24 4.53 -4.91 -18.40
N MET A 25 3.30 -5.41 -18.54
CA MET A 25 2.90 -6.28 -19.66
C MET A 25 3.02 -5.55 -21.00
N GLY A 26 2.55 -4.30 -21.07
CA GLY A 26 2.63 -3.46 -22.26
C GLY A 26 4.07 -3.17 -22.67
N TRP A 27 4.94 -2.85 -21.70
CA TRP A 27 6.37 -2.68 -21.97
C TRP A 27 7.01 -3.98 -22.48
N GLY A 28 6.69 -5.12 -21.87
CA GLY A 28 7.15 -6.43 -22.33
C GLY A 28 6.72 -6.74 -23.76
N LEU A 29 5.45 -6.48 -24.11
CA LEU A 29 4.93 -6.66 -25.46
C LEU A 29 5.59 -5.70 -26.45
N ALA A 30 5.82 -4.44 -26.07
CA ALA A 30 6.49 -3.46 -26.93
C ALA A 30 7.94 -3.89 -27.25
N LEU A 31 8.69 -4.38 -26.25
CA LEU A 31 10.03 -4.92 -26.47
C LEU A 31 9.97 -6.18 -27.34
N ALA A 32 9.05 -7.09 -27.07
CA ALA A 32 8.91 -8.31 -27.85
C ALA A 32 8.56 -8.01 -29.32
N ALA A 33 7.70 -7.01 -29.57
CA ALA A 33 7.38 -6.55 -30.93
C ALA A 33 8.61 -5.94 -31.62
N LEU A 34 9.37 -5.08 -30.91
CA LEU A 34 10.59 -4.48 -31.44
C LEU A 34 11.62 -5.55 -31.83
N PHE A 35 11.93 -6.46 -30.92
CA PHE A 35 12.87 -7.56 -31.19
C PHE A 35 12.33 -8.53 -32.24
N GLY A 36 11.02 -8.78 -32.26
CA GLY A 36 10.38 -9.65 -33.24
C GLY A 36 10.45 -9.09 -34.65
N LEU A 37 10.18 -7.79 -34.82
CA LEU A 37 10.33 -7.10 -36.11
C LEU A 37 11.80 -7.07 -36.55
N TRP A 38 12.72 -6.80 -35.63
CA TRP A 38 14.15 -6.82 -35.93
C TRP A 38 14.64 -8.21 -36.33
N ALA A 39 14.20 -9.27 -35.64
CA ALA A 39 14.51 -10.65 -35.97
C ALA A 39 13.91 -11.08 -37.32
N TYR A 40 12.68 -10.65 -37.61
CA TYR A 40 12.03 -10.90 -38.91
C TYR A 40 12.79 -10.20 -40.03
N GLN A 41 13.16 -8.93 -39.85
CA GLN A 41 13.96 -8.18 -40.84
C GLN A 41 15.33 -8.84 -41.08
N ALA A 42 16.01 -9.27 -40.00
CA ALA A 42 17.29 -9.98 -40.11
C ALA A 42 17.13 -11.35 -40.81
N HIS A 43 16.01 -12.05 -40.58
CA HIS A 43 15.69 -13.30 -41.25
C HIS A 43 15.47 -13.11 -42.75
N GLU A 44 14.67 -12.13 -43.16
CA GLU A 44 14.45 -11.79 -44.58
C GLU A 44 15.76 -11.45 -45.30
N GLN A 45 16.62 -10.63 -44.67
CA GLN A 45 17.94 -10.29 -45.22
C GLN A 45 18.83 -11.52 -45.43
N ALA A 46 18.76 -12.50 -44.53
CA ALA A 46 19.51 -13.74 -44.67
C ALA A 46 18.97 -14.63 -45.80
N ILE A 47 17.63 -14.73 -45.94
CA ILE A 47 16.97 -15.50 -47.00
C ILE A 47 17.29 -14.92 -48.38
N GLU A 48 17.22 -13.60 -48.55
CA GLU A 48 17.46 -12.93 -49.84
C GLU A 48 18.85 -13.26 -50.43
N LEU A 49 19.85 -13.38 -49.56
CA LEU A 49 21.23 -13.72 -49.96
C LEU A 49 21.41 -15.20 -50.32
N LEU A 50 20.60 -16.10 -49.74
CA LEU A 50 20.77 -17.55 -49.82
C LEU A 50 19.86 -18.23 -50.84
N VAL A 51 18.67 -17.68 -51.10
CA VAL A 51 17.60 -18.37 -51.85
C VAL A 51 17.41 -17.79 -53.24
N ARG A 52 17.86 -18.54 -54.26
CA ARG A 52 17.82 -18.13 -55.67
C ARG A 52 16.70 -18.78 -56.48
N ASP A 53 16.23 -19.97 -56.09
CA ASP A 53 15.23 -20.75 -56.83
C ASP A 53 13.80 -20.61 -56.29
N GLY A 54 12.80 -20.64 -57.18
CA GLY A 54 11.38 -20.44 -56.85
C GLY A 54 10.76 -21.52 -55.95
N ALA A 55 11.18 -22.78 -56.07
CA ALA A 55 10.69 -23.86 -55.21
C ALA A 55 11.17 -23.76 -53.76
N GLN A 56 12.37 -23.20 -53.54
CA GLN A 56 12.91 -22.95 -52.21
C GLN A 56 12.19 -21.80 -51.50
N ARG A 57 11.73 -20.77 -52.25
CA ARG A 57 10.98 -19.64 -51.69
C ARG A 57 9.68 -20.08 -51.00
N ALA A 58 8.93 -21.01 -51.59
CA ALA A 58 7.67 -21.49 -51.00
C ALA A 58 7.86 -22.24 -49.66
N LEU A 59 8.97 -22.98 -49.51
CA LEU A 59 9.34 -23.64 -48.25
C LEU A 59 9.75 -22.62 -47.18
N VAL A 60 10.45 -21.56 -47.59
CA VAL A 60 10.86 -20.48 -46.69
C VAL A 60 9.66 -19.70 -46.18
N ASP A 61 8.71 -19.33 -47.03
CA ASP A 61 7.50 -18.61 -46.60
C ASP A 61 6.75 -19.35 -45.47
N HIS A 62 6.66 -20.68 -45.56
CA HIS A 62 6.07 -21.49 -44.50
C HIS A 62 6.88 -21.41 -43.20
N ALA A 63 8.21 -21.46 -43.29
CA ALA A 63 9.09 -21.32 -42.12
C ALA A 63 9.03 -19.91 -41.51
N SER A 64 8.94 -18.86 -42.32
CA SER A 64 8.82 -17.47 -41.86
C SER A 64 7.46 -17.24 -41.17
N HIS A 65 6.36 -17.80 -41.70
CA HIS A 65 5.08 -17.73 -41.03
C HIS A 65 5.08 -18.50 -39.69
N GLN A 66 5.71 -19.69 -39.65
CA GLN A 66 5.92 -20.43 -38.41
C GLN A 66 6.76 -19.64 -37.40
N LEU A 67 7.83 -18.96 -37.84
CA LEU A 67 8.66 -18.11 -37.01
C LEU A 67 7.84 -16.98 -36.36
N LEU A 68 7.02 -16.27 -37.15
CA LEU A 68 6.15 -15.20 -36.63
C LEU A 68 5.15 -15.72 -35.59
N TRP A 69 4.56 -16.90 -35.81
CA TRP A 69 3.67 -17.54 -34.84
C TRP A 69 4.38 -17.89 -33.54
N VAL A 70 5.59 -18.47 -33.62
CA VAL A 70 6.40 -18.82 -32.45
C VAL A 70 6.81 -17.56 -31.68
N LEU A 71 7.26 -16.51 -32.38
CA LEU A 71 7.58 -15.21 -31.77
C LEU A 71 6.36 -14.59 -31.07
N GLY A 72 5.19 -14.62 -31.71
CA GLY A 72 3.94 -14.13 -31.12
C GLY A 72 3.54 -14.93 -29.86
N ALA A 73 3.67 -16.26 -29.90
CA ALA A 73 3.37 -17.13 -28.77
C ALA A 73 4.34 -16.87 -27.59
N ILE A 74 5.64 -16.73 -27.85
CA ILE A 74 6.63 -16.37 -26.84
C ILE A 74 6.34 -14.99 -26.27
N ALA A 75 6.04 -13.99 -27.10
CA ALA A 75 5.71 -12.64 -26.65
C ALA A 75 4.50 -12.63 -25.69
N LEU A 76 3.44 -13.37 -26.04
CA LEU A 76 2.25 -13.50 -25.20
C LEU A 76 2.57 -14.21 -23.87
N LEU A 77 3.35 -15.29 -23.92
CA LEU A 77 3.77 -16.04 -22.73
C LEU A 77 4.66 -15.18 -21.81
N SER A 78 5.60 -14.43 -22.38
CA SER A 78 6.44 -13.48 -21.64
C SER A 78 5.60 -12.36 -21.01
N ALA A 79 4.62 -11.81 -21.73
CA ALA A 79 3.70 -10.81 -21.18
C ALA A 79 2.91 -11.38 -19.99
N ALA A 80 2.38 -12.59 -20.11
CA ALA A 80 1.69 -13.27 -19.01
C ALA A 80 2.61 -13.51 -17.79
N ALA A 81 3.85 -13.96 -18.04
CA ALA A 81 4.85 -14.17 -16.99
C ALA A 81 5.22 -12.86 -16.28
N LEU A 82 5.46 -11.78 -17.03
CA LEU A 82 5.71 -10.45 -16.48
C LEU A 82 4.52 -9.93 -15.68
N GLY A 83 3.29 -10.13 -16.18
CA GLY A 83 2.07 -9.78 -15.45
C GLY A 83 1.95 -10.52 -14.11
N LEU A 84 2.26 -11.83 -14.10
CA LEU A 84 2.27 -12.63 -12.88
C LEU A 84 3.35 -12.17 -11.89
N ILE A 85 4.56 -11.87 -12.37
CA ILE A 85 5.65 -11.35 -11.54
C ILE A 85 5.25 -9.99 -10.95
N GLY A 86 4.73 -9.07 -11.77
CA GLY A 86 4.26 -7.75 -11.33
C GLY A 86 3.16 -7.87 -10.28
N PHE A 87 2.24 -8.81 -10.45
CA PHE A 87 1.20 -9.11 -9.47
C PHE A 87 1.80 -9.58 -8.13
N LEU A 88 2.72 -10.55 -8.16
CA LEU A 88 3.37 -11.08 -6.95
C LEU A 88 4.18 -9.99 -6.21
N MET A 89 4.89 -9.15 -6.95
CA MET A 89 5.66 -8.05 -6.37
C MET A 89 4.76 -7.00 -5.71
N THR A 90 3.65 -6.62 -6.37
CA THR A 90 2.77 -5.59 -5.83
C THR A 90 2.05 -6.04 -4.55
N TYR A 91 1.80 -7.35 -4.39
CA TYR A 91 1.24 -7.92 -3.16
C TYR A 91 2.12 -7.68 -1.92
N ARG A 92 3.44 -7.76 -2.08
CA ARG A 92 4.42 -7.59 -0.98
C ARG A 92 4.54 -6.13 -0.50
N VAL A 93 4.07 -5.17 -1.29
CA VAL A 93 4.10 -3.73 -0.98
C VAL A 93 2.73 -3.21 -0.54
N ALA A 94 1.65 -3.60 -1.21
CA ALA A 94 0.31 -3.06 -0.97
C ALA A 94 -0.21 -3.32 0.45
N GLY A 95 0.10 -4.49 1.03
CA GLY A 95 -0.31 -4.84 2.40
C GLY A 95 0.25 -3.88 3.45
N PRO A 96 1.58 -3.73 3.55
CA PRO A 96 2.19 -2.77 4.47
C PRO A 96 1.72 -1.33 4.26
N VAL A 97 1.62 -0.85 3.02
CA VAL A 97 1.16 0.53 2.73
C VAL A 97 -0.23 0.78 3.33
N TYR A 98 -1.15 -0.17 3.21
CA TYR A 98 -2.48 -0.06 3.81
C TYR A 98 -2.43 0.08 5.33
N VAL A 99 -1.64 -0.76 6.00
CA VAL A 99 -1.51 -0.74 7.46
C VAL A 99 -0.95 0.61 7.91
N MET A 100 0.04 1.14 7.19
CA MET A 100 0.64 2.44 7.49
C MET A 100 -0.35 3.59 7.26
N GLY A 101 -1.16 3.53 6.19
CA GLY A 101 -2.23 4.49 5.96
C GLY A 101 -3.26 4.50 7.10
N ASN A 102 -3.63 3.34 7.62
CA ASN A 102 -4.51 3.23 8.78
C ASN A 102 -3.86 3.83 10.05
N PHE A 103 -2.57 3.57 10.29
CA PHE A 103 -1.84 4.18 11.41
C PHE A 103 -1.80 5.70 11.29
N LEU A 104 -1.56 6.23 10.09
CA LEU A 104 -1.58 7.67 9.85
C LEU A 104 -2.98 8.28 10.09
N SER A 105 -4.04 7.58 9.69
CA SER A 105 -5.41 7.99 10.00
C SER A 105 -5.68 8.01 11.52
N LEU A 106 -5.14 7.07 12.29
CA LEU A 106 -5.27 7.09 13.75
C LEU A 106 -4.51 8.28 14.36
N LEU A 107 -3.28 8.52 13.92
CA LEU A 107 -2.48 9.66 14.36
C LEU A 107 -3.17 10.99 14.04
N SER A 108 -3.83 11.11 12.89
CA SER A 108 -4.61 12.31 12.52
C SER A 108 -5.80 12.56 13.45
N GLN A 109 -6.26 11.54 14.17
CA GLN A 109 -7.35 11.61 15.14
C GLN A 109 -6.82 11.76 16.58
N GLY A 110 -5.51 12.03 16.77
CA GLY A 110 -4.88 12.13 18.08
C GLY A 110 -4.71 10.79 18.80
N ARG A 111 -4.89 9.66 18.10
CA ARG A 111 -4.75 8.31 18.66
C ARG A 111 -3.47 7.66 18.19
N TYR A 112 -2.86 6.86 19.06
CA TYR A 112 -1.66 6.12 18.69
C TYR A 112 -2.04 4.69 18.26
N PRO A 113 -1.34 4.10 17.27
CA PRO A 113 -1.54 2.70 16.93
C PRO A 113 -0.81 1.77 17.92
N SER A 114 -1.37 0.58 18.15
CA SER A 114 -0.68 -0.47 18.93
C SER A 114 0.49 -1.08 18.14
N ARG A 115 1.55 -1.47 18.86
CA ARG A 115 2.75 -2.07 18.26
C ARG A 115 2.39 -3.41 17.61
N ARG A 116 2.18 -3.39 16.29
CA ARG A 116 1.99 -4.59 15.47
C ARG A 116 3.16 -4.72 14.51
N SER A 117 3.85 -5.86 14.52
CA SER A 117 4.89 -6.14 13.53
C SER A 117 4.29 -6.44 12.15
N LEU A 118 4.99 -5.99 11.09
CA LEU A 118 4.72 -6.42 9.72
C LEU A 118 5.21 -7.87 9.50
N ARG A 119 4.77 -8.50 8.42
CA ARG A 119 5.18 -9.86 8.10
C ARG A 119 6.65 -9.86 7.66
N LYS A 120 7.40 -10.90 8.03
CA LYS A 120 8.86 -11.06 7.77
C LYS A 120 9.29 -10.92 6.30
N HIS A 121 8.38 -10.98 5.33
CA HIS A 121 8.69 -10.98 3.89
C HIS A 121 8.20 -9.72 3.18
N ASP A 122 7.72 -8.73 3.92
CA ASP A 122 7.25 -7.47 3.38
C ASP A 122 8.43 -6.55 3.07
N GLU A 123 8.40 -5.87 1.93
CA GLU A 123 9.52 -5.00 1.47
C GLU A 123 9.66 -3.74 2.35
N LEU A 124 8.57 -3.28 2.97
CA LEU A 124 8.52 -2.04 3.73
C LEU A 124 8.85 -2.20 5.22
N GLN A 125 9.49 -3.31 5.62
CA GLN A 125 9.86 -3.56 7.02
C GLN A 125 10.74 -2.47 7.62
N ARG A 126 11.75 -2.00 6.87
CA ARG A 126 12.66 -0.95 7.34
C ARG A 126 11.92 0.36 7.57
N PHE A 127 11.09 0.76 6.62
CA PHE A 127 10.24 1.95 6.75
C PHE A 127 9.31 1.83 7.95
N HIS A 128 8.66 0.69 8.12
CA HIS A 128 7.77 0.43 9.25
C HIS A 128 8.48 0.49 10.60
N ALA A 129 9.69 -0.07 10.70
CA ALA A 129 10.48 0.00 11.94
C ALA A 129 10.78 1.47 12.30
N GLN A 130 11.25 2.26 11.35
CA GLN A 130 11.50 3.70 11.54
C GLN A 130 10.21 4.47 11.87
N PHE A 131 9.10 4.08 11.26
CA PHE A 131 7.80 4.69 11.53
C PHE A 131 7.31 4.39 12.95
N LEU A 132 7.45 3.15 13.43
CA LEU A 132 7.13 2.79 14.81
C LEU A 132 8.02 3.51 15.83
N GLU A 133 9.32 3.65 15.53
CA GLU A 133 10.25 4.41 16.36
C GLU A 133 9.84 5.89 16.45
N THR A 134 9.43 6.48 15.32
CA THR A 134 8.92 7.85 15.28
C THR A 134 7.65 8.00 16.13
N ILE A 135 6.72 7.06 16.02
CA ILE A 135 5.50 7.04 16.82
C ILE A 135 5.83 6.94 18.32
N GLU A 136 6.79 6.11 18.70
CA GLU A 136 7.20 6.00 20.10
C GLU A 136 7.81 7.31 20.61
N ALA A 137 8.69 7.95 19.82
CA ALA A 137 9.26 9.24 20.16
C ALA A 137 8.19 10.34 20.30
N MET A 138 7.13 10.30 19.49
CA MET A 138 5.98 11.21 19.63
C MET A 138 5.23 10.98 20.93
N LYS A 139 4.95 9.71 21.28
CA LYS A 139 4.28 9.34 22.54
C LYS A 139 5.09 9.78 23.75
N ASP A 140 6.40 9.59 23.73
CA ASP A 140 7.26 9.99 24.84
C ASP A 140 7.32 11.51 24.99
N ARG A 141 7.35 12.26 23.89
CA ARG A 141 7.22 13.72 23.92
C ARG A 141 5.89 14.17 24.51
N GLU A 142 4.79 13.52 24.11
CA GLU A 142 3.46 13.84 24.64
C GLU A 142 3.34 13.52 26.13
N ARG A 143 3.88 12.39 26.60
CA ARG A 143 3.95 12.07 28.04
C ARG A 143 4.66 13.16 28.84
N VAL A 144 5.79 13.66 28.34
CA VAL A 144 6.52 14.76 28.99
C VAL A 144 5.70 16.05 28.99
N GLN A 145 4.99 16.35 27.90
CA GLN A 145 4.12 17.53 27.82
C GLN A 145 2.93 17.42 28.79
N LEU A 146 2.28 16.26 28.86
CA LEU A 146 1.19 16.02 29.79
C LEU A 146 1.66 16.14 31.25
N ALA A 147 2.83 15.61 31.60
CA ALA A 147 3.39 15.77 32.94
C ALA A 147 3.62 17.24 33.32
N ARG A 148 4.11 18.07 32.39
CA ARG A 148 4.26 19.52 32.60
C ARG A 148 2.92 20.23 32.73
N LEU A 149 1.93 19.82 31.93
CA LEU A 149 0.58 20.36 32.00
C LEU A 149 -0.08 20.03 33.34
N THR A 150 0.09 18.81 33.86
CA THR A 150 -0.37 18.41 35.19
C THR A 150 0.20 19.30 36.28
N ASP A 151 1.53 19.50 36.32
CA ASP A 151 2.19 20.38 37.30
C ASP A 151 1.69 21.84 37.18
N ALA A 152 1.49 22.34 35.95
CA ALA A 152 0.93 23.68 35.75
C ALA A 152 -0.50 23.81 36.28
N ILE A 153 -1.36 22.82 36.00
CA ILE A 153 -2.75 22.77 36.50
C ILE A 153 -2.78 22.74 38.03
N GLU A 154 -1.93 21.93 38.67
CA GLU A 154 -1.85 21.85 40.13
C GLU A 154 -1.48 23.21 40.76
N ARG A 155 -0.50 23.91 40.18
CA ARG A 155 -0.11 25.26 40.62
C ARG A 155 -1.22 26.29 40.40
N MET A 156 -1.90 26.25 39.25
CA MET A 156 -3.03 27.13 38.97
C MET A 156 -4.20 26.89 39.94
N ARG A 157 -4.47 25.63 40.27
CA ARG A 157 -5.49 25.24 41.25
C ARG A 157 -5.17 25.76 42.65
N ALA A 158 -3.91 25.71 43.08
CA ALA A 158 -3.47 26.31 44.34
C ALA A 158 -3.64 27.84 44.33
N ALA A 159 -3.34 28.51 43.21
CA ALA A 159 -3.53 29.95 43.05
C ALA A 159 -5.01 30.37 42.99
N ALA A 160 -5.89 29.50 42.49
CA ALA A 160 -7.33 29.74 42.42
C ALA A 160 -7.99 29.96 43.80
N ALA A 161 -7.34 29.53 44.89
CA ALA A 161 -7.76 29.88 46.24
C ALA A 161 -7.76 31.40 46.52
N ARG A 162 -6.92 32.17 45.80
CA ARG A 162 -6.83 33.63 45.91
C ARG A 162 -7.51 34.37 44.74
N ALA A 163 -7.76 33.67 43.64
CA ALA A 163 -8.36 34.19 42.41
C ALA A 163 -9.40 33.18 41.88
N PRO A 164 -10.63 33.16 42.46
CA PRO A 164 -11.66 32.18 42.11
C PRO A 164 -12.05 32.20 40.63
N GLU A 165 -11.84 33.31 39.94
CA GLU A 165 -12.06 33.45 38.50
C GLU A 165 -11.22 32.48 37.63
N LEU A 166 -10.16 31.88 38.18
CA LEU A 166 -9.34 30.89 37.48
C LEU A 166 -9.95 29.48 37.46
N LEU A 167 -10.91 29.19 38.35
CA LEU A 167 -11.55 27.87 38.47
C LEU A 167 -12.11 27.31 37.14
N PRO A 168 -12.86 28.07 36.31
CA PRO A 168 -13.35 27.56 35.03
C PRO A 168 -12.22 27.21 34.05
N ALA A 169 -11.13 27.98 34.04
CA ALA A 169 -9.98 27.69 33.18
C ALA A 169 -9.23 26.43 33.63
N VAL A 170 -9.06 26.25 34.95
CA VAL A 170 -8.47 25.03 35.53
C VAL A 170 -9.32 23.80 35.19
N ALA A 171 -10.65 23.89 35.33
CA ALA A 171 -11.56 22.78 35.01
C ALA A 171 -11.52 22.39 33.53
N ALA A 172 -11.40 23.37 32.62
CA ALA A 172 -11.26 23.11 31.18
C ALA A 172 -9.93 22.39 30.87
N LEU A 173 -8.83 22.83 31.45
CA LEU A 173 -7.52 22.20 31.29
C LEU A 173 -7.46 20.79 31.89
N GLU A 174 -8.10 20.55 33.05
CA GLU A 174 -8.23 19.21 33.63
C GLU A 174 -9.04 18.26 32.74
N ALA A 175 -10.07 18.77 32.06
CA ALA A 175 -10.85 17.99 31.10
C ALA A 175 -9.99 17.59 29.88
N GLU A 176 -9.25 18.54 29.31
CA GLU A 176 -8.34 18.28 28.19
C GLU A 176 -7.20 17.32 28.58
N LEU A 177 -6.64 17.45 29.78
CA LEU A 177 -5.61 16.54 30.30
C LEU A 177 -6.13 15.11 30.38
N ARG A 178 -7.36 14.90 30.89
CA ARG A 178 -7.98 13.58 30.97
C ARG A 178 -8.20 12.97 29.58
N GLU A 179 -8.70 13.76 28.63
CA GLU A 179 -8.92 13.31 27.25
C GLU A 179 -7.61 12.86 26.59
N ARG A 180 -6.57 13.71 26.61
CA ARG A 180 -5.27 13.39 26.00
C ARG A 180 -4.57 12.21 26.69
N THR A 181 -4.65 12.11 28.02
CA THR A 181 -4.08 10.99 28.77
C THR A 181 -4.77 9.68 28.38
N SER A 182 -6.11 9.68 28.27
CA SER A 182 -6.86 8.52 27.84
C SER A 182 -6.51 8.08 26.41
N ALA A 183 -6.28 9.01 25.48
CA ALA A 183 -5.86 8.70 24.12
C ALA A 183 -4.47 8.00 24.06
N VAL A 184 -3.55 8.42 24.94
CA VAL A 184 -2.21 7.80 25.07
C VAL A 184 -2.31 6.41 25.74
N GLU A 185 -3.21 6.22 26.70
CA GLU A 185 -3.38 4.97 27.46
C GLU A 185 -4.25 3.91 26.76
N GLU A 186 -5.40 4.27 26.17
CA GLU A 186 -6.33 3.36 25.48
C GLU A 186 -5.63 2.58 24.36
N THR A 187 -4.65 3.22 23.73
CA THR A 187 -3.77 2.62 22.73
C THR A 187 -3.04 1.36 23.21
N LEU A 188 -2.78 1.21 24.52
CA LEU A 188 -2.08 0.06 25.09
C LEU A 188 -2.99 -1.18 25.25
N ALA A 189 -4.31 -0.98 25.32
CA ALA A 189 -5.26 -2.02 25.72
C ALA A 189 -6.02 -2.66 24.54
N THR A 190 -6.13 -1.98 23.39
CA THR A 190 -7.00 -2.44 22.30
C THR A 190 -6.21 -2.87 21.06
N PRO A 191 -6.16 -4.19 20.75
CA PRO A 191 -5.79 -4.63 19.41
C PRO A 191 -6.88 -4.13 18.47
N LEU A 192 -6.53 -3.27 17.51
CA LEU A 192 -7.46 -2.74 16.52
C LEU A 192 -8.36 -3.84 15.92
N PRO A 193 -9.69 -3.76 16.09
CA PRO A 193 -10.60 -4.40 15.17
C PRO A 193 -10.45 -3.64 13.85
N LEU A 194 -10.05 -4.33 12.79
CA LEU A 194 -10.05 -3.75 11.45
C LEU A 194 -11.48 -3.27 11.15
N PRO A 195 -11.70 -2.00 10.79
CA PRO A 195 -13.00 -1.62 10.26
C PRO A 195 -13.22 -2.45 9.01
N LEU A 196 -14.29 -3.24 9.03
CA LEU A 196 -14.80 -3.94 7.86
C LEU A 196 -15.06 -2.87 6.79
N ALA A 197 -14.19 -2.77 5.79
CA ALA A 197 -14.47 -1.98 4.60
C ALA A 197 -15.76 -2.52 3.98
N GLY A 198 -16.85 -1.76 4.14
CA GLY A 198 -18.20 -2.19 3.76
C GLY A 198 -19.34 -1.28 4.21
N ALA A 199 -19.10 -0.23 5.01
CA ALA A 199 -20.10 0.78 5.29
C ALA A 199 -19.85 2.06 4.48
N ALA A 200 -19.80 1.92 3.15
CA ALA A 200 -20.09 3.06 2.28
C ALA A 200 -21.57 3.41 2.49
N LYS A 201 -21.82 4.38 3.36
CA LYS A 201 -23.12 5.01 3.55
C LYS A 201 -23.55 5.55 2.17
N LYS A 202 -24.51 4.88 1.51
CA LYS A 202 -25.15 5.44 0.31
C LYS A 202 -25.71 6.81 0.70
N PRO A 203 -25.52 7.86 -0.11
CA PRO A 203 -26.23 9.11 0.12
C PRO A 203 -27.72 8.81 -0.07
N THR A 204 -28.48 8.94 1.02
CA THR A 204 -29.94 8.99 0.96
C THR A 204 -30.29 10.19 0.10
N ARG A 205 -30.68 9.91 -1.14
CA ARG A 205 -31.20 10.92 -2.06
C ARG A 205 -32.55 11.37 -1.49
N ALA A 206 -32.55 12.53 -0.85
CA ALA A 206 -33.76 13.28 -0.61
C ALA A 206 -34.28 13.77 -1.97
N ALA A 207 -35.40 13.19 -2.39
CA ALA A 207 -36.37 13.76 -3.31
C ALA A 207 -37.71 13.37 -2.65
N GLY A 208 -38.53 14.31 -2.21
CA GLY A 208 -39.08 15.38 -3.04
C GLY A 208 -40.42 14.85 -3.53
#